data_AF-J7CVZ4-F1
#
_entry.id   AF-J7CVZ4-F1
#
_cell.length_a   1.000
_cell.length_b   1.000
_cell.length_c   1.000
_cell.angle_alpha   90.00
_cell.angle_beta   90.00
_cell.angle_gamma   90.00
#
_symmetry.space_group_name_H-M   'P 1'
#
loop_
_entity.id
_entity.type
_entity.pdbx_description
1 polymer ?
#
loop_
_entity_poly.entity_id
_entity_poly.type
_entity_poly.pdbx_seq_one_letter_code
_entity_poly.pdbx_strand_id
1 'polypeptide(L)' 'MKKERSERGENIMPFVHVELVEGRSPEQLENMMKDITEAVHKNTQAPKEHIHVIINEMKKGTYGVNGEWKK' A
#
# COMPACT_ATOMS: atom_id res chain seq x y z
N MET A 1 11.91 7.82 -32.40
CA MET A 1 10.67 7.76 -31.58
C MET A 1 10.90 7.02 -30.24
N LYS A 2 11.75 7.55 -29.34
CA LYS A 2 11.84 7.13 -27.92
C LYS A 2 12.24 8.33 -27.02
N LYS A 3 11.87 9.56 -27.41
CA LYS A 3 12.40 10.81 -26.82
C LYS A 3 11.34 11.69 -26.14
N GLU A 4 10.24 11.13 -25.62
CA GLU A 4 9.09 11.97 -25.19
C GLU A 4 8.45 11.59 -23.84
N ARG A 5 9.11 10.84 -22.96
CA ARG A 5 8.58 10.60 -21.60
C ARG A 5 9.47 11.01 -20.44
N SER A 6 10.70 11.47 -20.68
CA SER A 6 11.64 11.80 -19.59
C SER A 6 11.67 13.28 -19.15
N GLU A 7 10.71 14.12 -19.57
CA GLU A 7 10.74 15.57 -19.28
C GLU A 7 9.50 16.09 -18.53
N ARG A 8 8.69 15.19 -17.96
CA ARG A 8 7.89 15.52 -16.78
C ARG A 8 8.47 14.73 -15.63
N GLY A 9 9.34 15.37 -14.85
CA GLY A 9 9.68 14.92 -13.51
C GLY A 9 8.45 15.04 -12.61
N GLU A 10 7.39 14.30 -12.91
CA GLU A 10 6.36 14.02 -11.93
C GLU A 10 7.07 13.15 -10.91
N ASN A 11 7.36 13.73 -9.74
CA ASN A 11 7.74 12.97 -8.56
C ASN A 11 6.58 11.99 -8.30
N ILE A 12 6.71 10.78 -8.84
CA ILE A 12 5.70 9.74 -8.63
C ILE A 12 5.77 9.47 -7.12
N MET A 13 4.71 9.86 -6.40
CA MET A 13 4.51 9.57 -4.98
C MET A 13 3.38 8.55 -4.87
N PRO A 14 3.66 7.25 -5.02
CA PRO A 14 2.62 6.23 -4.87
C PRO A 14 2.10 6.19 -3.44
N PHE A 15 0.77 6.12 -3.32
CA PHE A 15 0.10 5.83 -2.07
C PHE A 15 -0.58 4.46 -2.18
N VAL A 16 -0.35 3.61 -1.20
CA VAL A 16 -1.03 2.32 -1.06
C VAL A 16 -1.76 2.31 0.27
N HIS A 17 -3.08 2.18 0.21
CA HIS A 17 -3.90 1.96 1.40
C HIS A 17 -4.14 0.47 1.58
N VAL A 18 -3.86 -0.03 2.78
CA VAL A 18 -4.17 -1.38 3.20
C VAL A 18 -5.20 -1.31 4.31
N GLU A 19 -6.40 -1.81 4.03
CA GLU A 19 -7.42 -2.02 5.03
C GLU A 19 -7.46 -3.50 5.39
N LEU A 20 -7.37 -3.80 6.67
CA LEU A 20 -7.40 -5.16 7.18
C LEU A 20 -8.03 -5.20 8.56
N VAL A 21 -8.56 -6.35 8.95
CA VAL A 21 -9.00 -6.55 10.33
C VAL A 21 -7.79 -6.56 11.26
N GLU A 22 -7.93 -5.97 12.44
CA GLU A 22 -6.91 -5.99 13.47
C GLU A 22 -6.47 -7.42 13.85
N GLY A 23 -5.24 -7.54 14.37
CA GLY A 23 -4.73 -8.78 14.97
C GLY A 23 -3.49 -9.37 14.30
N ARG A 24 -2.80 -8.59 13.45
CA ARG A 24 -1.49 -8.95 12.93
C ARG A 24 -0.44 -8.53 13.96
N SER A 25 0.65 -9.28 14.07
CA SER A 25 1.77 -8.86 14.91
C SER A 25 2.49 -7.64 14.29
N PRO A 26 3.21 -6.84 15.09
CA PRO A 26 4.03 -5.75 14.55
C PRO A 26 5.00 -6.21 13.45
N GLU A 27 5.63 -7.38 13.62
CA GLU A 27 6.53 -7.97 12.62
C GLU A 27 5.81 -8.31 11.31
N GLN A 28 4.58 -8.85 11.38
CA GLN A 28 3.78 -9.13 10.18
C GLN A 28 3.43 -7.86 9.42
N LEU A 29 3.04 -6.79 10.13
CA LEU A 29 2.75 -5.50 9.52
C LEU A 29 4.01 -4.89 8.88
N GLU A 30 5.16 -4.99 9.55
CA GLU A 30 6.44 -4.51 9.02
C GLU A 30 6.85 -5.24 7.74
N ASN A 31 6.78 -6.57 7.73
CA ASN A 31 7.11 -7.37 6.55
C ASN A 31 6.15 -7.06 5.38
N MET A 32 4.86 -6.90 5.66
CA MET A 32 3.87 -6.50 4.64
C MET A 32 4.19 -5.13 4.04
N MET A 33 4.57 -4.13 4.84
CA MET A 33 4.96 -2.80 4.33
C MET A 33 6.18 -2.88 3.42
N LYS A 34 7.19 -3.67 3.80
CA LYS A 34 8.40 -3.89 2.98
C LYS A 34 8.04 -4.50 1.63
N ASP A 35 7.27 -5.58 1.64
CA ASP A 35 6.90 -6.30 0.42
C ASP A 35 6.04 -5.45 -0.53
N ILE A 36 5.09 -4.67 0.00
CA ILE A 36 4.29 -3.72 -0.79
C ILE A 36 5.18 -2.66 -1.43
N THR A 37 6.12 -2.10 -0.66
CA THR A 37 7.05 -1.08 -1.15
C THR A 37 7.93 -1.63 -2.27
N GLU A 38 8.48 -2.84 -2.11
CA GLU A 38 9.26 -3.51 -3.16
C GLU A 38 8.43 -3.77 -4.41
N ALA A 39 7.18 -4.24 -4.25
CA ALA A 39 6.29 -4.51 -5.37
C ALA A 39 5.99 -3.23 -6.17
N VAL A 40 5.70 -2.11 -5.49
CA VAL A 40 5.47 -0.82 -6.16
C VAL A 40 6.74 -0.34 -6.85
N HIS A 41 7.88 -0.33 -6.16
CA HIS A 41 9.16 0.09 -6.73
C HIS A 41 9.51 -0.72 -7.98
N LYS A 42 9.44 -2.05 -7.90
CA LYS A 42 9.76 -2.96 -9.00
C LYS A 42 8.94 -2.70 -10.27
N ASN A 43 7.67 -2.33 -10.13
CA ASN A 43 6.76 -2.19 -11.27
C ASN A 43 6.63 -0.75 -11.79
N THR A 44 6.90 0.25 -10.95
CA THR A 44 6.71 1.67 -11.29
C THR A 44 8.02 2.44 -11.44
N GLN A 45 9.13 1.89 -10.95
CA GLN A 45 10.43 2.56 -10.83
C GLN A 45 10.39 3.83 -9.93
N ALA A 46 9.31 4.03 -9.16
CA ALA A 46 9.26 5.10 -8.17
C ALA A 46 10.32 4.85 -7.09
N PRO A 47 11.11 5.85 -6.67
CA PRO A 47 12.05 5.71 -5.57
C PRO A 47 11.33 5.27 -4.29
N LYS A 48 11.97 4.42 -3.47
CA LYS A 48 11.33 3.81 -2.30
C LYS A 48 10.91 4.86 -1.27
N GLU A 49 11.72 5.91 -1.12
CA GLU A 49 11.47 7.06 -0.27
C GLU A 49 10.21 7.86 -0.66
N HIS A 50 9.69 7.69 -1.87
CA HIS A 50 8.46 8.35 -2.33
C HIS A 50 7.21 7.46 -2.18
N ILE A 51 7.37 6.18 -1.82
CA ILE A 51 6.28 5.22 -1.69
C ILE A 51 5.74 5.26 -0.27
N HIS A 52 4.45 5.58 -0.14
CA HIS A 52 3.77 5.70 1.14
C HIS A 52 2.76 4.55 1.29
N VAL A 53 2.94 3.73 2.32
CA VAL A 53 2.01 2.65 2.68
C VAL A 53 1.25 3.06 3.93
N ILE A 54 -0.07 3.15 3.86
CA ILE A 54 -0.94 3.46 4.98
C ILE A 54 -1.67 2.19 5.39
N ILE A 55 -1.44 1.76 6.63
CA ILE A 55 -2.14 0.62 7.22
C ILE A 55 -3.27 1.13 8.10
N ASN A 56 -4.49 0.67 7.79
CA ASN A 56 -5.68 0.94 8.56
C ASN A 56 -6.25 -0.38 9.11
N GLU A 57 -6.04 -0.62 10.40
CA GLU A 57 -6.59 -1.79 11.10
C GLU A 57 -8.03 -1.53 11.56
N MET A 58 -8.97 -2.26 10.96
CA MET A 58 -10.37 -2.27 11.33
C MET A 58 -10.58 -3.13 12.57
N LYS A 59 -11.21 -2.55 13.59
CA LYS A 59 -11.60 -3.30 14.78
C LYS A 59 -12.56 -4.43 14.41
N LYS A 60 -12.52 -5.53 15.16
CA LYS A 60 -13.52 -6.59 14.96
C LYS A 60 -14.93 -6.04 15.12
N GLY A 61 -15.85 -6.45 14.24
CA GLY A 61 -17.22 -5.96 14.23
C GLY A 61 -17.42 -4.56 13.63
N THR A 62 -16.40 -3.94 13.02
CA THR A 62 -16.57 -2.68 12.26
C THR A 62 -16.61 -2.87 10.75
N TYR A 63 -16.57 -4.11 10.26
CA TYR A 63 -16.71 -4.42 8.84
C TYR A 63 -17.75 -5.53 8.60
N GLY A 64 -18.44 -5.45 7.48
CA GLY A 64 -19.47 -6.41 7.09
C GLY A 64 -19.38 -6.78 5.62
N VAL A 65 -19.91 -7.95 5.27
CA VAL A 65 -19.97 -8.45 3.90
C VAL A 65 -21.39 -8.96 3.67
N ASN A 66 -21.99 -8.63 2.52
CA ASN A 66 -23.39 -8.97 2.19
C ASN A 66 -24.42 -8.46 3.21
N GLY A 67 -24.15 -7.30 3.83
CA GLY A 67 -25.06 -6.72 4.83
C GLY A 67 -24.97 -7.33 6.23
N GLU A 68 -24.06 -8.28 6.45
CA GLU A 68 -23.86 -8.91 7.75
C GLU A 68 -22.50 -8.53 8.34
N TRP A 69 -22.49 -8.21 9.64
CA TRP A 69 -21.24 -7.98 10.37
C TRP A 69 -20.35 -9.22 10.33
N LYS A 70 -19.09 -9.02 9.98
CA LYS A 70 -18.06 -10.03 10.19
C LYS A 70 -17.53 -9.87 11.61
N LYS A 71 -17.90 -10.85 12.44
CA LYS A 71 -17.47 -10.96 13.84
C LYS A 71 -16.04 -11.47 13.93
#